data_AF-A0A1I0WXL0-F1
#
_entry.id   AF-A0A1I0WXL0-F1
#
_cell.length_a   1.000
_cell.length_b   1.000
_cell.length_c   1.000
_cell.angle_alpha   90.00
_cell.angle_beta   90.00
_cell.angle_gamma   90.00
#
_symmetry.space_group_name_H-M   'P 1'
#
loop_
_entity.id
_entity.type
_entity.pdbx_description
1 polymer ?
#
loop_
_entity_poly.entity_id
_entity_poly.type
_entity_poly.pdbx_seq_one_letter_code
_entity_poly.pdbx_strand_id
1 'polypeptide(L)'
;MITADGYQALVTQLYFSGDVNIQKDVWASADVAKNRILEVIKGSNGVNTVTFNVGLAKKLSMENASLDKLTGTYEPDDGKGDQIELFQSGGKLWKKNEVFGDTYEYLGDNIFEYLGFHDGSYLRIQFVPETAHVKMIQHRFQPGSEIQTKTFVKKP
;
A
#
# COMPACT_ATOMS: atom_id res chain seq x y z
N MET A 1 -14.13 -0.18 3.28
CA MET A 1 -13.25 -1.36 3.44
C MET A 1 -14.06 -2.60 3.09
N ILE A 2 -13.51 -3.49 2.28
CA ILE A 2 -14.14 -4.74 1.84
C ILE A 2 -13.17 -5.88 2.16
N THR A 3 -13.68 -6.92 2.81
CA THR A 3 -12.89 -8.08 3.25
C THR A 3 -13.60 -9.38 2.86
N ALA A 4 -12.81 -10.42 2.60
CA ALA A 4 -13.28 -11.79 2.42
C ALA A 4 -12.19 -12.76 2.90
N ASP A 5 -12.59 -13.93 3.39
CA ASP A 5 -11.64 -14.92 3.89
C ASP A 5 -10.71 -15.43 2.78
N GLY A 6 -9.41 -15.50 3.06
CA GLY A 6 -8.38 -15.85 2.07
C GLY A 6 -8.04 -14.76 1.04
N TYR A 7 -8.60 -13.55 1.16
CA TYR A 7 -8.35 -12.43 0.24
C TYR A 7 -7.69 -11.24 0.93
N GLN A 8 -6.94 -10.45 0.16
CA GLN A 8 -6.38 -9.18 0.63
C GLN A 8 -7.52 -8.15 0.79
N ALA A 9 -7.51 -7.44 1.91
CA ALA A 9 -8.50 -6.41 2.18
C ALA A 9 -8.37 -5.26 1.17
N LEU A 10 -9.51 -4.78 0.66
CA LEU A 10 -9.57 -3.58 -0.17
C LEU A 10 -10.03 -2.41 0.68
N VAL A 11 -9.11 -1.50 0.98
CA VAL A 11 -9.43 -0.17 1.50
C VAL A 11 -9.65 0.72 0.28
N THR A 12 -10.88 1.20 0.11
CA THR A 12 -11.20 2.06 -1.03
C THR A 12 -12.27 3.12 -0.72
N GLN A 13 -12.29 4.22 -1.48
CA GLN A 13 -13.29 5.30 -1.47
C GLN A 13 -14.00 5.39 -2.82
N LEU A 14 -15.30 5.71 -2.77
CA LEU A 14 -16.16 5.86 -3.95
C LEU A 14 -16.61 7.31 -4.09
N TYR A 15 -16.70 7.79 -5.33
CA TYR A 15 -17.21 9.10 -5.70
C TYR A 15 -18.44 8.95 -6.58
N PHE A 16 -19.20 10.03 -6.78
CA PHE A 16 -20.44 9.99 -7.55
C PHE A 16 -20.41 11.01 -8.69
N SER A 17 -20.81 10.56 -9.89
CA SER A 17 -20.87 11.40 -11.07
C SER A 17 -21.72 12.66 -10.83
N GLY A 18 -21.23 13.81 -11.29
CA GLY A 18 -21.94 15.10 -11.16
C GLY A 18 -21.56 15.93 -9.94
N ASP A 19 -20.74 15.41 -9.02
CA ASP A 19 -20.13 16.24 -7.98
C ASP A 19 -19.08 17.18 -8.58
N VAL A 20 -19.32 18.48 -8.44
CA VAL A 20 -18.47 19.55 -8.97
C VAL A 20 -17.11 19.64 -8.28
N ASN A 21 -16.95 19.03 -7.11
CA ASN A 21 -15.71 19.07 -6.34
C ASN A 21 -14.70 18.01 -6.78
N ILE A 22 -15.13 16.96 -7.51
CA ILE A 22 -14.24 15.90 -8.00
C ILE A 22 -13.05 16.48 -8.77
N GLN A 23 -13.29 17.49 -9.63
CA GLN A 23 -12.24 18.10 -10.44
C GLN A 23 -11.18 18.86 -9.63
N LYS A 24 -11.52 19.26 -8.40
CA LYS A 24 -10.64 20.04 -7.52
C LYS A 24 -9.94 19.17 -6.47
N ASP A 25 -10.47 17.99 -6.21
CA ASP A 25 -9.92 17.00 -5.29
C ASP A 25 -8.84 16.18 -6.01
N VAL A 26 -7.60 16.26 -5.55
CA VAL A 26 -6.45 15.59 -6.18
C VAL A 26 -6.51 14.06 -6.09
N TRP A 27 -7.30 13.50 -5.16
CA TRP A 27 -7.53 12.06 -5.02
C TRP A 27 -8.70 11.60 -5.90
N ALA A 28 -9.77 12.39 -5.97
CA ALA A 28 -10.95 12.07 -6.77
C ALA A 28 -10.73 12.28 -8.28
N SER A 29 -9.91 13.27 -8.65
CA SER A 29 -9.57 13.58 -10.05
C SER A 29 -8.43 12.73 -10.62
N ALA A 30 -7.72 11.95 -9.78
CA ALA A 30 -6.61 11.13 -10.24
C ALA A 30 -7.09 10.02 -11.21
N ASP A 31 -6.27 9.66 -12.20
CA ASP A 31 -6.59 8.60 -13.17
C ASP A 31 -6.96 7.28 -12.49
N VAL A 32 -6.30 6.96 -11.38
CA VAL A 32 -6.55 5.77 -10.56
C VAL A 32 -7.93 5.76 -9.89
N ALA A 33 -8.62 6.90 -9.80
CA ALA A 33 -9.96 7.04 -9.23
C ALA A 33 -11.08 6.91 -10.27
N LYS A 34 -10.76 6.89 -11.57
CA LYS A 34 -11.76 6.86 -12.64
C LYS A 34 -12.79 5.73 -12.50
N ASN A 35 -12.33 4.53 -12.10
CA ASN A 35 -13.21 3.37 -11.90
C ASN A 35 -13.99 3.41 -10.57
N ARG A 36 -13.77 4.44 -9.75
CA ARG A 36 -14.43 4.68 -8.46
C ARG A 36 -15.39 5.87 -8.50
N ILE A 37 -15.48 6.59 -9.62
CA ILE A 37 -16.50 7.61 -9.86
C ILE A 37 -17.72 6.90 -10.45
N LEU A 38 -18.72 6.64 -9.62
CA LEU A 38 -19.88 5.83 -9.98
C LEU A 38 -20.98 6.68 -10.59
N GLU A 39 -21.54 6.20 -11.69
CA GLU A 39 -22.74 6.78 -12.28
C GLU A 39 -23.95 6.59 -11.37
N VAL A 40 -24.66 7.68 -11.08
CA VAL A 40 -25.86 7.67 -10.25
C VAL A 40 -27.09 7.49 -11.14
N ILE A 41 -27.72 6.32 -11.05
CA ILE A 41 -28.97 6.02 -11.75
C ILE A 41 -30.13 6.52 -10.88
N LYS A 42 -30.90 7.48 -11.40
CA LYS A 42 -32.08 8.01 -10.71
C LYS A 42 -33.26 7.06 -10.89
N GLY A 43 -33.79 6.52 -9.79
CA GLY A 43 -34.98 5.68 -9.78
C GLY A 43 -36.26 6.50 -9.63
N SER A 44 -37.37 5.94 -10.11
CA SER A 44 -38.71 6.39 -9.73
C SER A 44 -38.92 6.13 -8.24
N ASN A 45 -39.39 7.14 -7.50
CA ASN A 45 -39.59 7.18 -6.03
C ASN A 45 -38.44 7.81 -5.22
N GLY A 46 -37.55 8.58 -5.87
CA GLY A 46 -36.51 9.34 -5.16
C GLY A 46 -35.36 8.49 -4.62
N VAL A 47 -35.32 7.21 -4.98
CA VAL A 47 -34.21 6.30 -4.69
C VAL A 47 -33.21 6.36 -5.85
N ASN A 48 -31.95 6.60 -5.53
CA ASN A 48 -30.86 6.50 -6.50
C ASN A 48 -30.12 5.18 -6.31
N THR A 49 -29.60 4.62 -7.39
CA THR A 49 -28.86 3.35 -7.38
C THR A 49 -27.51 3.53 -8.06
N VAL A 50 -26.51 2.82 -7.54
CA VAL A 50 -25.18 2.68 -8.14
C VAL A 50 -24.80 1.21 -8.13
N THR A 51 -23.95 0.79 -9.07
CA THR A 51 -23.37 -0.55 -9.07
C THR A 51 -21.86 -0.43 -8.91
N PHE A 52 -21.29 -1.18 -7.96
CA PHE A 52 -19.86 -1.26 -7.73
C PHE A 52 -19.43 -2.73 -7.62
N ASN A 53 -18.79 -3.23 -8.66
CA ASN A 53 -18.27 -4.60 -8.70
C ASN A 53 -16.85 -4.63 -8.12
N VAL A 54 -16.57 -5.59 -7.26
CA VAL A 54 -15.31 -5.67 -6.50
C VAL A 54 -14.63 -6.99 -6.79
N GLY A 55 -13.42 -6.92 -7.34
CA GLY A 55 -12.50 -8.05 -7.39
C GLY A 55 -11.52 -7.96 -6.23
N LEU A 56 -11.33 -9.05 -5.50
CA LEU A 56 -10.32 -9.15 -4.45
C LEU A 56 -9.19 -10.07 -4.89
N ALA A 57 -7.95 -9.67 -4.63
CA ALA A 57 -6.78 -10.52 -4.84
C ALA A 57 -6.69 -11.57 -3.73
N LYS A 58 -6.27 -12.79 -4.07
CA LYS A 58 -5.96 -13.79 -3.03
C LYS A 58 -4.84 -13.26 -2.15
N LYS A 59 -4.95 -13.52 -0.85
CA LYS A 59 -3.90 -13.17 0.09
C LYS A 59 -2.65 -13.98 -0.27
N LEU A 60 -1.55 -13.29 -0.54
CA LEU A 60 -0.25 -13.92 -0.66
C LEU A 60 0.39 -14.01 0.72
N SER A 61 1.12 -15.08 0.95
CA SER A 61 1.91 -15.28 2.16
C SER A 61 3.31 -15.68 1.79
N MET A 62 4.28 -15.14 2.53
CA MET A 62 5.66 -15.57 2.45
C MET A 62 5.96 -16.50 3.62
N GLU A 63 6.82 -17.49 3.40
CA GLU A 63 7.27 -18.39 4.46
C GLU A 63 8.06 -17.62 5.53
N ASN A 64 7.92 -18.03 6.80
CA ASN A 64 8.60 -17.37 7.92
C ASN A 64 10.13 -17.34 7.75
N ALA A 65 10.74 -18.43 7.27
CA ALA A 65 12.18 -18.48 7.02
C ALA A 65 12.65 -17.47 5.96
N SER A 66 11.77 -17.08 5.03
CA SER A 66 12.05 -16.02 4.07
C SER A 66 11.85 -14.64 4.68
N LEU A 67 10.85 -14.46 5.57
CA LEU A 67 10.65 -13.21 6.32
C LEU A 67 11.86 -12.92 7.22
N ASP A 68 12.38 -13.93 7.90
CA ASP A 68 13.53 -13.80 8.81
C ASP A 68 14.79 -13.30 8.10
N LYS A 69 14.94 -13.57 6.79
CA LYS A 69 16.03 -13.01 6.00
C LYS A 69 15.88 -11.51 5.76
N LEU A 70 14.67 -10.99 5.78
CA LEU A 70 14.34 -9.58 5.54
C LEU A 70 14.26 -8.76 6.82
N THR A 71 14.11 -9.36 8.00
CA THR A 71 14.12 -8.64 9.28
C THR A 71 15.51 -8.12 9.65
N GLY A 72 15.57 -7.11 10.50
CA GLY A 72 16.80 -6.46 10.95
C GLY A 72 16.78 -4.95 10.78
N THR A 73 17.92 -4.32 11.04
CA THR A 73 18.08 -2.87 10.94
C THR A 73 18.66 -2.49 9.58
N TYR A 74 18.05 -1.51 8.94
CA TYR A 74 18.42 -0.97 7.64
C TYR A 74 18.83 0.49 7.80
N GLU A 75 19.97 0.88 7.22
CA GLU A 75 20.45 2.26 7.20
C GLU A 75 20.25 2.88 5.82
N PRO A 76 19.98 4.19 5.73
CA PRO A 76 19.97 4.89 4.44
C PRO A 76 21.30 4.72 3.71
N ASP A 77 21.23 4.34 2.43
CA ASP A 77 22.41 4.13 1.58
C ASP A 77 23.20 5.43 1.32
N ASP A 78 22.49 6.57 1.36
CA ASP A 78 23.07 7.92 1.25
C ASP A 78 23.56 8.48 2.60
N GLY A 79 23.44 7.71 3.68
CA GLY A 79 23.78 8.11 5.05
C GLY A 79 22.86 9.20 5.64
N LYS A 80 21.73 9.53 4.99
CA LYS A 80 20.85 10.63 5.41
C LYS A 80 19.50 10.13 5.90
N GLY A 81 19.13 10.54 7.11
CA GLY A 81 17.85 10.24 7.75
C GLY A 81 17.87 8.98 8.62
N ASP A 82 16.70 8.55 9.05
CA ASP A 82 16.60 7.54 10.12
C ASP A 82 16.74 6.10 9.61
N GLN A 83 17.21 5.24 10.51
CA GLN A 83 17.24 3.80 10.31
C GLN A 83 15.84 3.21 10.34
N ILE A 84 15.66 2.08 9.69
CA ILE A 84 14.42 1.30 9.70
C ILE A 84 14.70 -0.04 10.37
N GLU A 85 13.98 -0.36 11.45
CA GLU A 85 14.01 -1.67 12.08
C GLU A 85 12.80 -2.48 11.62
N LEU A 86 13.06 -3.61 10.96
CA LEU A 86 12.05 -4.56 10.52
C LEU A 86 12.05 -5.80 11.42
N PHE A 87 10.87 -6.28 11.78
CA PHE A 87 10.71 -7.51 12.55
C PHE A 87 9.55 -8.36 12.01
N GLN A 88 9.55 -9.64 12.37
CA GLN A 88 8.49 -10.57 12.01
C GLN A 88 7.55 -10.73 13.20
N SER A 89 6.25 -10.72 12.93
CA SER A 89 5.23 -11.08 13.91
C SER A 89 3.99 -11.59 13.21
N GLY A 90 3.49 -12.76 13.65
CA GLY A 90 2.27 -13.38 13.10
C GLY A 90 2.33 -13.72 11.62
N GLY A 91 3.51 -14.08 11.09
CA GLY A 91 3.69 -14.39 9.66
C GLY A 91 3.68 -13.16 8.75
N LYS A 92 3.88 -11.96 9.32
CA LYS A 92 3.92 -10.70 8.59
C LYS A 92 5.19 -9.93 8.86
N LEU A 93 5.54 -9.05 7.93
CA LEU A 93 6.61 -8.09 8.08
C LEU A 93 6.09 -6.83 8.76
N TRP A 94 6.82 -6.35 9.77
CA TRP A 94 6.48 -5.15 10.52
C TRP A 94 7.65 -4.20 10.51
N LYS A 95 7.36 -2.90 10.38
CA LYS A 95 8.30 -1.82 10.65
C LYS A 95 8.08 -1.30 12.05
N LYS A 96 9.11 -1.28 12.89
CA LYS A 96 9.01 -0.76 14.26
C LYS A 96 8.71 0.74 14.27
N ASN A 97 7.91 1.15 15.25
CA ASN A 97 7.64 2.54 15.59
C ASN A 97 7.57 2.68 17.13
N GLU A 98 7.19 3.85 17.65
CA GLU A 98 7.18 4.13 19.09
C GLU A 98 6.18 3.29 19.91
N VAL A 99 5.16 2.70 19.27
CA VAL A 99 4.09 1.96 19.95
C VAL A 99 4.26 0.46 19.77
N PHE A 100 4.25 -0.01 18.52
CA PHE A 100 4.36 -1.43 18.19
C PHE A 100 5.00 -1.60 16.82
N GLY A 101 4.37 -1.06 15.79
CA GLY A 101 4.89 -1.07 14.43
C GLY A 101 3.78 -0.95 13.38
N ASP A 102 4.21 -0.73 12.15
CA ASP A 102 3.37 -0.71 10.96
C ASP A 102 3.51 -2.04 10.22
N THR A 103 2.40 -2.74 10.00
CA THR A 103 2.40 -3.99 9.24
C THR A 103 2.47 -3.73 7.74
N TYR A 104 3.19 -4.59 7.02
CA TYR A 104 3.21 -4.61 5.56
C TYR A 104 2.65 -5.93 5.03
N GLU A 105 1.80 -5.85 4.01
CA GLU A 105 1.25 -7.01 3.31
C GLU A 105 2.11 -7.37 2.10
N TYR A 106 2.31 -8.67 1.86
CA TYR A 106 3.10 -9.15 0.74
C TYR A 106 2.30 -9.08 -0.56
N LEU A 107 2.85 -8.41 -1.58
CA LEU A 107 2.25 -8.26 -2.91
C LEU A 107 2.81 -9.23 -3.95
N GLY A 108 3.83 -10.02 -3.61
CA GLY A 108 4.61 -10.80 -4.59
C GLY A 108 5.91 -10.10 -4.97
N ASP A 109 6.79 -10.79 -5.70
CA ASP A 109 8.04 -10.24 -6.27
C ASP A 109 8.92 -9.46 -5.29
N ASN A 110 8.99 -9.92 -4.04
CA ASN A 110 9.71 -9.25 -2.93
C ASN A 110 9.21 -7.83 -2.62
N ILE A 111 7.95 -7.52 -2.97
CA ILE A 111 7.29 -6.24 -2.71
C ILE A 111 6.30 -6.39 -1.55
N PHE A 112 6.34 -5.41 -0.66
CA PHE A 112 5.50 -5.29 0.51
C PHE A 112 4.82 -3.92 0.52
N GLU A 113 3.56 -3.83 0.93
CA GLU A 113 2.81 -2.58 0.95
C GLU A 113 2.23 -2.29 2.34
N TYR A 114 2.38 -1.05 2.78
CA TYR A 114 1.69 -0.53 3.95
C TYR A 114 0.29 -0.07 3.57
N LEU A 115 -0.72 -0.70 4.18
CA LEU A 115 -2.14 -0.47 3.86
C LEU A 115 -2.76 0.75 4.57
N GLY A 116 -1.98 1.54 5.29
CA GLY A 116 -2.50 2.70 6.04
C GLY A 116 -2.63 3.99 5.22
N PHE A 117 -2.36 3.98 3.92
CA PHE A 117 -2.54 5.16 3.06
C PHE A 117 -3.89 5.20 2.35
N HIS A 118 -4.31 6.42 2.00
CA HIS A 118 -5.51 6.67 1.21
C HIS A 118 -5.37 6.15 -0.22
N ASP A 119 -6.51 5.84 -0.83
CA ASP A 119 -6.63 5.42 -2.21
C ASP A 119 -5.78 6.22 -3.19
N GLY A 120 -5.09 5.49 -4.07
CA GLY A 120 -4.20 6.08 -5.07
C GLY A 120 -2.85 6.52 -4.50
N SER A 121 -2.63 6.43 -3.19
CA SER A 121 -1.30 6.57 -2.58
C SER A 121 -0.76 5.20 -2.18
N TYR A 122 0.56 5.07 -2.12
CA TYR A 122 1.19 3.85 -1.60
C TYR A 122 2.49 4.15 -0.87
N LEU A 123 2.81 3.28 0.09
CA LEU A 123 4.14 3.11 0.65
C LEU A 123 4.51 1.66 0.46
N ARG A 124 5.51 1.42 -0.38
CA ARG A 124 5.98 0.08 -0.73
C ARG A 124 7.43 -0.08 -0.32
N ILE A 125 7.76 -1.30 0.08
CA ILE A 125 9.12 -1.74 0.29
C ILE A 125 9.39 -2.87 -0.70
N GLN A 126 10.44 -2.73 -1.51
CA GLN A 126 10.94 -3.76 -2.39
C GLN A 126 12.29 -4.24 -1.89
N PHE A 127 12.46 -5.55 -1.72
CA PHE A 127 13.76 -6.14 -1.41
C PHE A 127 14.45 -6.59 -2.68
N VAL A 128 15.68 -6.13 -2.86
CA VAL A 128 16.56 -6.53 -3.96
C VAL A 128 17.68 -7.38 -3.36
N PRO A 129 17.79 -8.66 -3.74
CA PRO A 129 18.91 -9.48 -3.30
C PRO A 129 20.20 -8.97 -3.97
N GLU A 130 21.18 -8.55 -3.16
CA GLU A 130 22.55 -8.30 -3.62
C GLU A 130 23.50 -9.34 -2.99
N THR A 131 24.61 -9.62 -3.66
CA THR A 131 25.53 -10.71 -3.32
C THR A 131 26.19 -10.58 -1.94
N ALA A 132 26.22 -9.38 -1.35
CA ALA A 132 26.87 -9.11 -0.05
C ALA A 132 25.89 -8.70 1.05
N HIS A 133 24.81 -7.98 0.71
CA HIS A 133 23.84 -7.44 1.66
C HIS A 133 22.43 -7.46 1.07
N VAL A 134 21.41 -7.42 1.91
CA VAL A 134 20.02 -7.22 1.45
C VAL A 134 19.81 -5.73 1.25
N LYS A 135 19.40 -5.33 0.05
CA LYS A 135 19.01 -3.96 -0.26
C LYS A 135 17.50 -3.81 -0.16
N MET A 136 17.08 -2.73 0.47
CA MET A 136 15.68 -2.38 0.65
C MET A 136 15.40 -1.04 -0.01
N ILE A 137 14.44 -1.01 -0.93
CA ILE A 137 14.03 0.20 -1.64
C ILE A 137 12.63 0.57 -1.18
N GLN A 138 12.48 1.75 -0.60
CA GLN A 138 11.20 2.29 -0.21
C GLN A 138 10.68 3.21 -1.32
N HIS A 139 9.49 2.92 -1.84
CA HIS A 139 8.78 3.77 -2.79
C HIS A 139 7.57 4.41 -2.12
N ARG A 140 7.43 5.73 -2.27
CA ARG A 140 6.28 6.48 -1.79
C ARG A 140 5.67 7.24 -2.96
N PHE A 141 4.35 7.15 -3.07
CA PHE A 141 3.58 7.90 -4.05
C PHE A 141 2.32 8.47 -3.41
N GLN A 142 1.98 9.69 -3.81
CA GLN A 142 0.70 10.34 -3.54
C GLN A 142 0.21 11.01 -4.84
N PRO A 143 -1.11 11.03 -5.10
CA PRO A 143 -1.66 11.75 -6.24
C PRO A 143 -1.16 13.20 -6.31
N GLY A 144 -0.75 13.64 -7.50
CA GLY A 144 -0.19 14.98 -7.71
C GLY A 144 1.29 15.14 -7.33
N SER A 145 2.00 14.05 -7.00
CA SER A 145 3.44 14.07 -6.70
C SER A 145 4.23 13.09 -7.58
N GLU A 146 5.53 13.32 -7.72
CA GLU A 146 6.44 12.32 -8.28
C GLU A 146 6.66 11.17 -7.28
N ILE A 147 6.98 9.98 -7.80
CA ILE A 147 7.34 8.83 -6.97
C ILE A 147 8.65 9.15 -6.26
N GLN A 148 8.60 9.18 -4.93
CA GLN A 148 9.79 9.33 -4.09
C GLN A 148 10.38 7.96 -3.81
N THR A 149 11.70 7.83 -3.96
CA THR A 149 12.42 6.60 -3.70
C THR A 149 13.53 6.84 -2.69
N LYS A 150 13.66 5.94 -1.71
CA LYS A 150 14.76 5.94 -0.76
C LYS A 150 15.33 4.55 -0.61
N THR A 151 16.65 4.44 -0.68
CA THR A 151 17.40 3.19 -0.62
C THR A 151 17.99 3.00 0.77
N PHE A 152 17.94 1.76 1.25
CA PHE A 152 18.54 1.35 2.49
C PHE A 152 19.32 0.04 2.32
N VAL A 153 20.36 -0.13 3.13
CA VAL A 153 21.19 -1.34 3.17
C VAL A 153 21.04 -1.99 4.54
N LYS A 154 20.88 -3.31 4.55
CA LYS A 154 20.78 -4.08 5.79
C LYS A 154 22.12 -4.05 6.54
N LYS A 155 22.08 -3.76 7.84
CA LYS A 155 23.23 -3.92 8.72
C LYS A 155 23.67 -5.39 8.78
N PRO A 156 24.98 -5.66 8.86
CA PRO A 156 25.51 -6.99 9.14
C PRO A 156 24.94 -7.61 10.43
#